data_AF-A0AAJ4WAQ1-F1
#
_entry.id   AF-A0AAJ4WAQ1-F1
#
_cell.length_a   1.000
_cell.length_b   1.000
_cell.length_c   1.000
_cell.angle_alpha   90.00
_cell.angle_beta   90.00
_cell.angle_gamma   90.00
#
_symmetry.space_group_name_H-M   'P 1'
#
loop_
_entity.id
_entity.type
_entity.pdbx_description
1 polymer ?
#
loop_
_entity_poly.entity_id
_entity_poly.type
_entity_poly.pdbx_seq_one_letter_code
_entity_poly.pdbx_strand_id
1 'polypeptide(L)'
;MKVYAKVNTSEQLIDSSTSESLPFDGYIKMLSQRPADGDWHAKLDGLWHKGDPAIEDAFISEQMRVIADELLKHDDDDDSVIATRPAWVEYRKALRKWRFEQNINYPDPSFRPIQPQ
;
A
#
# COMPACT_ATOMS: atom_id res chain seq x y z
N MET A 1 23.64 -5.70 -18.21
CA MET A 1 22.18 -5.55 -18.19
C MET A 1 21.78 -4.67 -17.01
N LYS A 2 21.15 -3.53 -17.28
CA LYS A 2 20.55 -2.68 -16.25
C LYS A 2 19.03 -2.77 -16.37
N VAL A 3 18.34 -2.82 -15.24
CA VAL A 3 16.87 -2.86 -15.18
C VAL A 3 16.36 -1.54 -14.66
N TYR A 4 15.35 -0.98 -15.32
CA TYR A 4 14.73 0.27 -14.91
C TYR A 4 13.21 0.11 -14.93
N ALA A 5 12.53 0.88 -14.07
CA ALA A 5 11.08 0.89 -14.03
C ALA A 5 10.51 2.30 -13.85
N LYS A 6 9.30 2.53 -14.39
CA LYS A 6 8.58 3.79 -14.26
C LYS A 6 7.80 3.85 -12.94
N VAL A 7 7.96 4.94 -12.20
CA VAL A 7 7.25 5.20 -10.93
C VAL A 7 5.79 5.53 -11.26
N ASN A 8 4.83 4.97 -10.51
CA ASN A 8 3.37 5.12 -10.66
C ASN A 8 2.71 4.49 -11.90
N THR A 9 3.44 4.24 -12.99
CA THR A 9 2.91 3.64 -14.24
C THR A 9 3.70 2.39 -14.58
N SER A 10 3.68 1.42 -13.65
CA SER A 10 4.58 0.27 -13.49
C SER A 10 4.94 -0.48 -14.78
N GLU A 11 5.97 0.00 -15.46
CA GLU A 11 6.54 -0.57 -16.68
C GLU A 11 8.01 -0.87 -16.44
N GLN A 12 8.50 -2.03 -16.86
CA GLN A 12 9.90 -2.43 -16.75
C GLN A 12 10.57 -2.38 -18.12
N LEU A 13 11.77 -1.80 -18.16
CA LEU A 13 12.66 -1.84 -19.31
C LEU A 13 13.95 -2.58 -18.94
N ILE A 14 14.36 -3.51 -19.79
CA ILE A 14 15.63 -4.22 -19.68
C ILE A 14 16.54 -3.69 -20.78
N ASP A 15 17.53 -2.88 -20.40
CA ASP A 15 18.67 -2.47 -21.24
C ASP A 15 18.30 -1.86 -22.62
N SER A 16 17.85 -0.59 -22.65
CA SER A 16 17.77 0.15 -23.93
C SER A 16 19.16 0.64 -24.32
N SER A 17 19.73 0.01 -25.34
CA SER A 17 21.06 0.29 -25.93
C SER A 17 21.14 1.63 -26.69
N THR A 18 20.67 2.72 -26.08
CA THR A 18 20.93 4.08 -26.56
C THR A 18 21.73 4.81 -25.48
N SER A 19 23.01 5.02 -25.82
CA SER A 19 23.97 5.99 -25.26
C SER A 19 23.48 6.80 -24.05
N GLU A 20 24.08 6.55 -22.90
CA GLU A 20 24.22 7.51 -21.81
C GLU A 20 23.00 8.39 -21.51
N SER A 21 21.86 7.81 -21.10
CA SER A 21 21.00 8.41 -20.07
C SER A 21 19.76 7.57 -19.74
N LEU A 22 19.78 6.90 -18.58
CA LEU A 22 18.56 6.72 -17.78
C LEU A 22 18.64 7.47 -16.44
N PRO A 23 18.48 8.82 -16.44
CA PRO A 23 18.24 9.60 -15.23
C PRO A 23 17.19 10.70 -15.52
N PHE A 24 15.91 10.35 -15.62
CA PHE A 24 14.83 11.33 -15.78
C PHE A 24 13.76 11.15 -14.70
N ASP A 25 13.02 12.24 -14.44
CA ASP A 25 11.90 12.28 -13.52
C ASP A 25 10.91 11.16 -13.84
N GLY A 26 10.70 10.24 -12.89
CA GLY A 26 9.76 9.13 -13.02
C GLY A 26 10.34 7.77 -13.42
N TYR A 27 11.64 7.60 -13.66
CA TYR A 27 12.26 6.26 -13.77
C TYR A 27 13.29 6.00 -12.68
N ILE A 28 13.31 4.77 -12.16
CA ILE A 28 14.25 4.32 -11.14
C ILE A 28 15.02 3.08 -11.60
N LYS A 29 16.25 2.93 -11.10
CA LYS A 29 17.05 1.72 -11.32
C LYS A 29 16.56 0.63 -10.37
N MET A 30 16.21 -0.53 -10.92
CA MET A 30 15.76 -1.67 -10.15
C MET A 30 16.92 -2.61 -9.81
N LEU A 31 16.80 -3.25 -8.65
CA LEU A 31 17.75 -4.26 -8.17
C LEU A 31 17.49 -5.64 -8.80
N SER A 32 16.26 -5.89 -9.26
CA SER A 32 15.84 -7.15 -9.87
C SER A 32 14.81 -6.94 -10.98
N GLN A 33 14.57 -7.98 -11.79
CA GLN A 33 13.48 -7.98 -12.77
C GLN A 33 12.11 -7.99 -12.07
N ARG A 34 11.10 -7.40 -12.72
CA ARG A 34 9.71 -7.50 -12.26
C ARG A 34 9.31 -8.97 -12.28
N PRO A 35 8.71 -9.49 -11.21
CA PRO A 35 8.12 -10.82 -11.25
C PRO A 35 7.04 -10.91 -12.33
N ALA A 36 6.93 -12.07 -12.97
CA ALA A 36 6.05 -12.27 -14.12
C ALA A 36 4.56 -12.37 -13.73
N ASP A 37 4.27 -12.63 -12.47
CA ASP A 37 2.94 -12.93 -11.94
C ASP A 37 2.43 -11.84 -11.01
N GLY A 38 1.17 -11.43 -11.19
CA GLY A 38 0.52 -10.49 -10.28
C GLY A 38 0.89 -9.01 -10.50
N ASP A 39 0.35 -8.18 -9.61
CA ASP A 39 0.43 -6.73 -9.72
C ASP A 39 1.57 -6.19 -8.86
N TRP A 40 2.73 -6.01 -9.51
CA TRP A 40 3.97 -5.53 -8.91
C TRP A 40 4.25 -4.10 -9.35
N HIS A 41 4.55 -3.28 -8.36
CA HIS A 41 4.78 -1.84 -8.48
C HIS A 41 6.21 -1.51 -8.09
N ALA A 42 6.86 -0.67 -8.89
CA ALA A 42 8.22 -0.24 -8.64
C ALA A 42 8.24 0.84 -7.53
N LYS A 43 9.17 0.71 -6.58
CA LYS A 43 9.35 1.64 -5.46
C LYS A 43 10.72 2.29 -5.48
N LEU A 44 10.82 3.50 -4.90
CA LEU A 44 12.04 4.32 -4.87
C LEU A 44 13.24 3.63 -4.20
N ASP A 45 13.03 2.56 -3.43
CA ASP A 45 14.06 1.71 -2.86
C ASP A 45 14.73 0.76 -3.89
N GLY A 46 14.24 0.75 -5.14
CA GLY A 46 14.73 -0.11 -6.21
C GLY A 46 14.18 -1.54 -6.18
N LEU A 47 13.14 -1.80 -5.37
CA LEU A 47 12.49 -3.09 -5.22
C LEU A 47 11.07 -3.10 -5.80
N TRP A 48 10.60 -4.30 -6.12
CA TRP A 48 9.22 -4.54 -6.54
C TRP A 48 8.36 -4.86 -5.33
N HIS A 49 7.25 -4.15 -5.19
CA HIS A 49 6.27 -4.35 -4.12
C HIS A 49 4.95 -4.76 -4.71
N LYS A 50 4.24 -5.67 -4.04
CA LYS A 50 2.94 -6.16 -4.50
C LYS A 50 1.84 -5.19 -4.08
N GLY A 51 0.85 -4.98 -4.94
CA GLY A 51 -0.31 -4.12 -4.68
C GLY A 51 -0.13 -2.66 -5.11
N ASP A 52 -1.24 -1.93 -5.20
CA ASP A 52 -1.30 -0.55 -5.68
C ASP A 52 -1.58 0.43 -4.52
N PRO A 53 -0.69 1.41 -4.25
CA PRO A 53 -0.92 2.45 -3.24
C PRO A 53 -2.25 3.19 -3.37
N ALA A 54 -2.74 3.44 -4.59
CA ALA A 54 -4.00 4.15 -4.79
C ALA A 54 -5.20 3.32 -4.33
N ILE A 55 -5.14 2.00 -4.52
CA ILE A 55 -6.15 1.06 -4.02
C ILE A 55 -6.11 1.01 -2.49
N GLU A 56 -4.91 0.97 -1.90
CA GLU A 56 -4.77 0.97 -0.43
C GLU A 56 -5.23 2.28 0.21
N ASP A 57 -4.97 3.43 -0.43
CA ASP A 57 -5.43 4.74 0.04
C ASP A 57 -6.97 4.82 0.04
N ALA A 58 -7.61 4.27 -0.99
CA ALA A 58 -9.06 4.13 -1.06
C ALA A 58 -9.59 3.18 0.03
N PHE A 59 -8.95 2.03 0.23
CA PHE A 59 -9.28 1.08 1.29
C PHE A 59 -9.21 1.72 2.68
N ILE A 60 -8.13 2.44 2.99
CA ILE A 60 -7.98 3.14 4.28
C ILE A 60 -9.09 4.17 4.47
N SER A 61 -9.42 4.93 3.43
CA SER A 61 -10.48 5.94 3.50
C SER A 61 -11.84 5.32 3.81
N GLU A 62 -12.15 4.17 3.20
CA GLU A 62 -13.38 3.44 3.47
C GLU A 62 -13.40 2.87 4.89
N GLN A 63 -12.32 2.22 5.32
CA GLN A 63 -12.24 1.66 6.67
C GLN A 63 -12.31 2.74 7.76
N MET A 64 -11.78 3.94 7.51
CA MET A 64 -11.92 5.06 8.45
C MET A 64 -13.37 5.49 8.65
N ARG A 65 -14.25 5.31 7.65
CA ARG A 65 -15.70 5.55 7.79
C ARG A 65 -16.37 4.47 8.63
N VAL A 66 -16.05 3.19 8.36
CA VAL A 66 -16.54 2.05 9.15
C VAL A 66 -16.18 2.23 10.62
N ILE A 67 -14.93 2.57 10.92
CA ILE A 67 -14.48 2.83 12.30
C ILE A 67 -15.26 3.99 12.94
N ALA A 68 -15.53 5.06 12.20
CA ALA A 68 -16.26 6.21 12.75
C ALA A 68 -17.70 5.82 13.13
N ASP A 69 -18.38 5.03 12.29
CA ASP A 69 -19.71 4.50 12.57
C ASP A 69 -19.71 3.58 13.80
N GLU A 70 -18.77 2.64 13.89
CA GLU A 70 -18.67 1.70 15.00
C GLU A 70 -18.31 2.36 16.33
N LEU A 71 -17.47 3.39 16.30
CA LEU A 71 -17.19 4.18 17.51
C LEU A 71 -18.38 5.02 17.94
N LEU A 72 -19.22 5.48 17.01
CA LEU A 72 -20.45 6.20 17.33
C LEU A 72 -21.48 5.28 17.99
N LYS A 73 -21.65 4.05 17.49
CA LYS A 73 -22.52 3.03 18.12
C LYS A 73 -22.17 2.79 19.58
N HIS A 74 -20.88 2.77 19.92
CA HIS A 74 -20.44 2.67 21.32
C HIS A 74 -20.82 3.89 22.17
N ASP A 75 -20.84 5.08 21.58
CA ASP A 75 -21.20 6.31 22.30
C ASP A 75 -22.74 6.42 22.45
N ASP A 76 -23.52 5.75 21.60
CA ASP A 76 -24.99 5.66 21.62
C ASP A 76 -25.53 4.45 22.43
N ASP A 77 -24.65 3.66 23.08
CA ASP A 77 -24.99 2.40 23.76
C ASP A 77 -25.78 1.42 22.86
N ASP A 78 -25.43 1.34 21.57
CA ASP A 78 -26.07 0.47 20.59
C ASP A 78 -25.61 -0.99 20.74
N ASP A 79 -26.55 -1.92 20.89
CA ASP A 79 -26.31 -3.37 21.04
C ASP A 79 -25.77 -4.06 19.77
N SER A 80 -25.76 -3.37 18.62
CA SER A 80 -25.27 -3.90 17.33
C SER A 80 -23.76 -3.82 17.14
N VAL A 81 -23.01 -3.30 18.11
CA VAL A 81 -21.54 -3.24 18.07
C VAL A 81 -20.94 -4.63 17.89
N ILE A 82 -20.08 -4.78 16.88
CA ILE A 82 -19.50 -6.09 16.55
C ILE A 82 -18.19 -6.36 17.28
N ALA A 83 -17.55 -5.35 17.86
CA ALA A 83 -16.32 -5.51 18.60
C ALA A 83 -16.21 -4.49 19.74
N THR A 84 -15.15 -4.57 20.53
CA THR A 84 -14.93 -3.61 21.63
C THR A 84 -14.38 -2.27 21.13
N ARG A 85 -14.75 -1.17 21.80
CA ARG A 85 -14.22 0.18 21.52
C ARG A 85 -12.68 0.23 21.48
N PRO A 86 -11.93 -0.39 22.42
CA PRO A 86 -10.47 -0.44 22.34
C PRO A 86 -9.96 -1.14 21.08
N ALA A 87 -10.60 -2.22 20.62
CA ALA A 87 -10.19 -2.94 19.42
C ALA A 87 -10.32 -2.06 18.16
N TRP A 88 -11.42 -1.31 18.05
CA TRP A 88 -11.61 -0.32 16.98
C TRP A 88 -10.58 0.82 17.01
N VAL A 89 -10.22 1.29 18.20
CA VAL A 89 -9.17 2.31 18.36
C VAL A 89 -7.80 1.79 17.92
N GLU A 90 -7.44 0.55 18.29
CA GLU A 90 -6.18 -0.07 17.84
C GLU A 90 -6.18 -0.31 16.32
N TYR A 91 -7.30 -0.78 15.76
CA TYR A 91 -7.45 -0.94 14.32
C TYR A 91 -7.25 0.39 13.56
N ARG A 92 -7.83 1.48 14.07
CA ARG A 92 -7.63 2.84 13.53
C ARG A 92 -6.16 3.26 13.53
N LYS A 93 -5.42 2.97 14.61
CA LYS A 93 -3.99 3.26 14.70
C LYS A 93 -3.19 2.42 13.70
N ALA A 94 -3.52 1.14 13.57
CA ALA A 94 -2.87 0.25 12.60
C ALA A 94 -3.06 0.74 11.16
N LEU A 95 -4.29 1.14 10.78
CA LEU A 95 -4.56 1.70 9.45
C LEU A 95 -3.84 3.02 9.20
N ARG A 96 -3.69 3.90 10.21
CA ARG A 96 -2.90 5.14 10.05
C ARG A 96 -1.43 4.87 9.76
N LYS A 97 -0.90 3.75 10.26
CA LYS A 97 0.47 3.29 9.99
C LYS A 97 0.60 2.48 8.70
N TRP A 98 -0.51 2.10 8.05
CA TRP A 98 -0.53 1.38 6.78
C TRP A 98 -0.21 2.36 5.62
N ARG A 99 1.04 2.82 5.55
CA ARG A 99 1.56 3.72 4.51
C ARG A 99 3.01 3.33 4.22
N PHE A 100 3.48 3.65 3.02
CA PHE A 100 4.84 3.33 2.57
C PHE A 100 5.94 3.78 3.56
N GLU A 101 5.79 4.98 4.13
CA GLU A 101 6.78 5.55 5.05
C GLU A 101 6.88 4.84 6.41
N GLN A 102 5.85 4.06 6.77
CA GLN A 102 5.71 3.47 8.12
C GLN A 102 5.60 1.95 8.12
N ASN A 103 5.39 1.33 6.96
CA ASN A 103 5.23 -0.11 6.85
C ASN A 103 5.90 -0.67 5.59
N ILE A 104 6.87 -1.56 5.80
CA ILE A 104 7.65 -2.20 4.72
C ILE A 104 6.80 -3.10 3.81
N ASN A 105 5.68 -3.63 4.33
CA ASN A 105 4.79 -4.49 3.55
C ASN A 105 3.76 -3.68 2.76
N TYR A 106 3.70 -2.35 2.93
CA TYR A 106 2.79 -1.52 2.15
C TYR A 106 3.27 -1.44 0.69
N PRO A 107 2.41 -1.70 -0.32
CA PRO A 107 0.95 -1.77 -0.28
C PRO A 107 0.35 -3.19 -0.44
N ASP A 108 1.03 -4.24 0.03
CA ASP A 108 0.56 -5.62 -0.20
C ASP A 108 -0.73 -5.91 0.59
N PRO A 109 -1.86 -6.18 -0.10
CA PRO A 109 -3.15 -6.38 0.54
C PRO A 109 -3.17 -7.57 1.51
N SER A 110 -2.25 -8.53 1.36
CA SER A 110 -2.12 -9.71 2.21
C SER A 110 -1.66 -9.37 3.64
N PHE A 111 -1.08 -8.18 3.84
CA PHE A 111 -0.58 -7.71 5.12
C PHE A 111 -1.41 -6.55 5.69
N ARG A 112 -2.58 -6.29 5.12
CA ARG A 112 -3.50 -5.26 5.62
C ARG A 112 -3.82 -5.51 7.09
N PRO A 113 -3.97 -4.43 7.88
CA PRO A 113 -4.62 -4.52 9.17
C PRO A 113 -5.99 -5.20 9.03
N ILE A 114 -6.28 -6.14 9.92
CA ILE A 114 -7.54 -6.89 9.93
C ILE A 114 -8.55 -6.19 10.83
N GLN A 115 -9.76 -6.02 10.33
CA GLN A 115 -10.87 -5.44 11.09
C GLN A 115 -11.21 -6.32 12.30
N PRO A 116 -11.50 -5.75 13.48
CA PRO A 116 -11.98 -6.52 14.61
C PRO A 116 -13.35 -7.17 14.32
N GLN A 117 -13.64 -8.26 15.03
CA GLN A 117 -14.84 -9.11 14.90
C GLN A 117 -15.47 -9.35 16.26
#